data_AF-A0A399ZTQ3-F1
#
_entry.id   AF-A0A399ZTQ3-F1
#
_cell.length_a   1.000
_cell.length_b   1.000
_cell.length_c   1.000
_cell.angle_alpha   90.00
_cell.angle_beta   90.00
_cell.angle_gamma   90.00
#
_symmetry.space_group_name_H-M   'P 1'
#
loop_
_entity.id
_entity.type
_entity.pdbx_description
1 polymer ?
#
loop_
_entity_poly.entity_id
_entity_poly.type
_entity_poly.pdbx_seq_one_letter_code
_entity_poly.pdbx_strand_id
1 'polypeptide(L)'
;MKTPKQEDFDKELDRLRKTIPRVHWGRLRFIGNVRNLSVSIMIGLALALPDLIGTDLVKYLKNPQLINSLLVFITANGLAYLFYEIFCPPIIKKFESLADFYEHQLNIKKLQLETYPKDPFEANLQHVAKHYIRNLGQYNIARWITLILYIVGFGALIYLLGHFYDLI
;
A
#
# COMPACT_ATOMS: atom_id res chain seq x y z
N MET A 1 -3.99 25.19 -28.54
CA MET A 1 -5.46 25.01 -28.50
C MET A 1 -5.75 23.55 -28.17
N LYS A 2 -6.42 23.27 -27.05
CA LYS A 2 -6.90 21.91 -26.74
C LYS A 2 -8.17 21.67 -27.56
N THR A 3 -8.33 20.49 -28.17
CA THR A 3 -9.58 20.13 -28.84
C THR A 3 -10.73 20.07 -27.82
N PRO A 4 -11.98 20.40 -28.18
CA PRO A 4 -13.13 20.39 -27.24
C PRO A 4 -13.29 19.06 -26.48
N LYS A 5 -12.97 17.92 -27.12
CA LYS A 5 -12.94 16.60 -26.46
C LYS A 5 -11.92 16.48 -25.31
N GLN A 6 -10.87 17.29 -25.33
CA GLN A 6 -9.79 17.27 -24.35
C GLN A 6 -10.06 18.18 -23.14
N GLU A 7 -10.85 19.26 -23.32
CA GLU A 7 -11.34 20.05 -22.18
C GLU A 7 -12.40 19.29 -21.37
N ASP A 8 -13.30 18.56 -22.06
CA ASP A 8 -14.27 17.71 -21.39
C ASP A 8 -13.57 16.55 -20.64
N PHE A 9 -12.54 15.98 -21.25
CA PHE A 9 -11.66 14.99 -20.62
C PHE A 9 -11.00 15.53 -19.34
N ASP A 10 -10.38 16.72 -19.38
CA ASP A 10 -9.69 17.31 -18.24
C ASP A 10 -10.68 17.60 -17.09
N LYS A 11 -11.86 18.13 -17.40
CA LYS A 11 -12.92 18.41 -16.41
C LYS A 11 -13.42 17.13 -15.73
N GLU A 12 -13.58 16.06 -16.50
CA GLU A 12 -14.06 14.78 -15.97
C GLU A 12 -12.99 14.11 -15.09
N LEU A 13 -11.73 14.15 -15.52
CA LEU A 13 -10.60 13.65 -14.75
C LEU A 13 -10.45 14.42 -13.42
N ASP A 14 -10.70 15.72 -13.41
CA ASP A 14 -10.74 16.54 -12.19
C ASP A 14 -11.91 16.20 -11.26
N ARG A 15 -13.11 15.94 -11.80
CA ARG A 15 -14.24 15.45 -10.99
C ARG A 15 -13.90 14.10 -10.35
N LEU A 16 -13.32 13.20 -11.11
CA LEU A 16 -12.91 11.88 -10.65
C LEU A 16 -11.83 11.96 -9.57
N ARG A 17 -10.83 12.85 -9.71
CA ARG A 17 -9.82 13.11 -8.68
C ARG A 17 -10.44 13.56 -7.36
N LYS A 18 -11.48 14.40 -7.40
CA LYS A 18 -12.19 14.87 -6.20
C LYS A 18 -12.95 13.74 -5.48
N THR A 19 -13.33 12.68 -6.19
CA THR A 19 -13.99 11.51 -5.59
C THR A 19 -13.04 10.50 -4.95
N ILE A 20 -11.72 10.67 -5.10
CA ILE A 20 -10.75 9.76 -4.50
C ILE A 20 -10.73 9.97 -2.98
N PRO A 21 -10.96 8.91 -2.17
CA PRO A 21 -10.92 9.03 -0.72
C PRO A 21 -9.51 9.43 -0.24
N ARG A 22 -9.41 10.30 0.77
CA ARG A 22 -8.13 10.84 1.29
C ARG A 22 -7.13 9.75 1.66
N VAL A 23 -7.60 8.67 2.28
CA VAL A 23 -6.85 7.44 2.52
C VAL A 23 -7.29 6.43 1.48
N HIS A 24 -6.39 6.06 0.58
CA HIS A 24 -6.63 5.08 -0.47
C HIS A 24 -5.44 4.12 -0.60
N TRP A 25 -5.70 2.93 -1.14
CA TRP A 25 -4.69 1.88 -1.26
C TRP A 25 -3.42 2.33 -2.00
N GLY A 26 -3.55 3.21 -2.99
CA GLY A 26 -2.40 3.81 -3.68
C GLY A 26 -1.42 4.57 -2.77
N ARG A 27 -1.88 5.24 -1.70
CA ARG A 27 -0.99 5.90 -0.72
C ARG A 27 -0.33 4.89 0.22
N LEU A 28 -1.05 3.82 0.57
CA LEU A 28 -0.55 2.74 1.43
C LEU A 28 0.45 1.83 0.68
N ARG A 29 0.44 1.85 -0.66
CA ARG A 29 1.32 1.07 -1.53
C ARG A 29 2.79 1.41 -1.34
N PHE A 30 3.16 2.67 -1.10
CA PHE A 30 4.57 3.03 -0.91
C PHE A 30 5.22 2.21 0.21
N ILE A 31 4.46 1.94 1.28
CA ILE A 31 4.93 1.17 2.42
C ILE A 31 4.73 -0.34 2.18
N GLY A 32 3.62 -0.74 1.54
CA GLY A 32 3.33 -2.14 1.22
C GLY A 32 4.23 -2.75 0.13
N ASN A 33 4.79 -1.94 -0.78
CA ASN A 33 5.72 -2.41 -1.81
C ASN A 33 7.19 -2.38 -1.36
N VAL A 34 7.51 -1.80 -0.20
CA VAL A 34 8.85 -2.00 0.35
C VAL A 34 8.93 -3.46 0.73
N ARG A 35 9.78 -4.19 0.02
CA ARG A 35 10.08 -5.63 0.20
C ARG A 35 10.83 -5.85 1.52
N ASN A 36 10.32 -5.29 2.61
CA ASN A 36 10.98 -5.19 3.90
C ASN A 36 10.86 -6.53 4.62
N LEU A 37 11.81 -7.42 4.31
CA LEU A 37 11.93 -8.78 4.84
C LEU A 37 10.67 -9.61 4.56
N SER A 38 10.80 -10.94 4.43
CA SER A 38 9.59 -11.73 4.39
C SER A 38 8.85 -11.50 5.72
N VAL A 39 7.53 -11.32 5.66
CA VAL A 39 6.68 -11.23 6.86
C VAL A 39 6.99 -12.37 7.83
N SER A 40 7.34 -13.53 7.29
CA SER A 40 7.81 -14.71 8.00
C SER A 40 9.08 -14.47 8.81
N ILE A 41 10.06 -13.72 8.26
CA ILE A 41 11.29 -13.34 8.98
C ILE A 41 10.97 -12.29 10.04
N MET A 42 10.13 -11.30 9.75
CA MET A 42 9.73 -10.28 10.74
C MET A 42 8.98 -10.93 11.92
N ILE A 43 7.96 -11.73 11.64
CA ILE A 43 7.20 -12.46 12.67
C ILE A 43 8.08 -13.50 13.37
N GLY A 44 8.93 -14.21 12.64
CA GLY A 44 9.89 -15.16 13.19
C GLY A 44 10.90 -14.50 14.13
N LEU A 45 11.44 -13.34 13.77
CA LEU A 45 12.28 -12.53 14.65
C LEU A 45 11.49 -12.06 15.87
N ALA A 46 10.26 -11.58 15.69
CA ALA A 46 9.42 -11.12 16.80
C ALA A 46 9.08 -12.24 17.79
N LEU A 47 8.88 -13.47 17.30
CA LEU A 47 8.62 -14.65 18.13
C LEU A 47 9.89 -15.24 18.75
N ALA A 48 11.03 -15.14 18.08
CA ALA A 48 12.32 -15.61 18.59
C ALA A 48 13.03 -14.58 19.48
N LEU A 49 12.65 -13.29 19.40
CA LEU A 49 13.21 -12.22 20.21
C LEU A 49 13.05 -12.48 21.71
N PRO A 50 11.89 -12.91 22.24
CA PRO A 50 11.72 -13.33 23.63
C PRO A 50 12.69 -14.43 24.09
N ASP A 51 13.01 -15.40 23.23
CA ASP A 51 13.96 -16.47 23.56
C ASP A 51 15.42 -16.00 23.42
N LEU A 52 15.69 -15.09 22.48
CA LEU A 52 16.98 -14.40 22.33
C LEU A 52 17.26 -13.40 23.46
N ILE A 53 16.23 -12.90 24.17
CA ILE A 53 16.36 -12.11 25.40
C ILE A 53 17.00 -12.94 26.52
N GLY A 54 17.00 -14.28 26.44
CA GLY A 54 17.80 -15.15 27.32
C GLY A 54 19.30 -15.16 27.02
N THR A 55 19.73 -14.59 25.89
CA THR A 55 21.14 -14.54 25.46
C THR A 55 21.74 -13.15 25.69
N ASP A 56 23.07 -13.02 25.63
CA ASP A 56 23.85 -11.79 25.95
C ASP A 56 23.43 -10.50 25.19
N LEU A 57 22.46 -10.56 24.28
CA LEU A 57 21.85 -9.40 23.60
C LEU A 57 21.20 -8.40 24.59
N VAL A 58 20.64 -8.88 25.71
CA VAL A 58 20.06 -8.02 26.77
C VAL A 58 21.12 -7.16 27.46
N LYS A 59 22.39 -7.59 27.47
CA LYS A 59 23.48 -6.77 28.01
C LYS A 59 23.78 -5.54 27.15
N TYR A 60 23.50 -5.58 25.85
CA TYR A 60 23.70 -4.46 24.93
C TYR A 60 22.48 -3.53 24.88
N LEU A 61 21.26 -4.08 24.89
CA LEU A 61 20.00 -3.33 24.88
C LEU A 61 19.45 -3.11 26.30
N LYS A 62 20.29 -2.63 27.24
CA LYS A 62 20.02 -2.49 28.70
C LYS A 62 18.67 -1.89 29.13
N ASN A 63 17.86 -1.36 28.21
CA ASN A 63 16.51 -0.90 28.44
C ASN A 63 15.44 -1.85 27.82
N PRO A 64 14.64 -2.55 28.62
CA PRO A 64 13.56 -3.41 28.13
C PRO A 64 12.50 -2.67 27.30
N GLN A 65 12.37 -1.35 27.45
CA GLN A 65 11.47 -0.52 26.65
C GLN A 65 11.89 -0.48 25.18
N LEU A 66 13.21 -0.43 24.89
CA LEU A 66 13.72 -0.43 23.51
C LEU A 66 13.41 -1.74 22.79
N ILE A 67 13.53 -2.86 23.50
CA ILE A 67 13.22 -4.19 22.97
C ILE A 67 11.72 -4.30 22.65
N ASN A 68 10.86 -3.84 23.57
CA ASN A 68 9.42 -3.83 23.35
C ASN A 68 9.04 -2.93 22.16
N SER A 69 9.66 -1.75 22.02
CA SER A 69 9.40 -0.85 20.88
C SER A 69 9.86 -1.47 19.56
N LEU A 70 10.99 -2.18 19.54
CA LEU A 70 11.44 -2.91 18.36
C LEU A 70 10.46 -4.03 17.98
N LEU A 71 9.99 -4.80 18.97
CA LEU A 71 8.98 -5.85 18.78
C LEU A 71 7.67 -5.30 18.22
N VAL A 72 7.19 -4.18 18.78
CA VAL A 72 5.99 -3.49 18.29
C VAL A 72 6.19 -2.99 16.86
N PHE A 73 7.34 -2.39 16.54
CA PHE A 73 7.67 -1.97 15.18
C PHE A 73 7.59 -3.14 14.18
N ILE A 74 8.27 -4.24 14.48
CA ILE A 74 8.33 -5.42 13.61
C ILE A 74 6.94 -6.04 13.43
N THR A 75 6.21 -6.25 14.53
CA THR A 75 4.90 -6.90 14.52
C THR A 75 3.85 -6.05 13.83
N ALA A 76 3.79 -4.75 14.13
CA ALA A 76 2.82 -3.85 13.55
C ALA A 76 3.04 -3.67 12.03
N ASN A 77 4.29 -3.53 11.58
CA ASN A 77 4.59 -3.45 10.15
C ASN A 77 4.35 -4.78 9.42
N GLY A 78 4.69 -5.92 10.03
CA GLY A 78 4.41 -7.24 9.48
C GLY A 78 2.90 -7.48 9.30
N LEU A 79 2.09 -7.12 10.29
CA LEU A 79 0.63 -7.17 10.20
C LEU A 79 0.09 -6.18 9.17
N ALA A 80 0.59 -4.94 9.12
CA ALA A 80 0.17 -3.96 8.13
C ALA A 80 0.41 -4.45 6.71
N TYR A 81 1.58 -5.05 6.45
CA TYR A 81 1.88 -5.65 5.16
C TYR A 81 0.95 -6.83 4.86
N LEU A 82 0.69 -7.73 5.82
CA LEU A 82 -0.24 -8.85 5.62
C LEU A 82 -1.65 -8.35 5.27
N PHE A 83 -2.14 -7.33 5.98
CA PHE A 83 -3.43 -6.70 5.67
C PHE A 83 -3.42 -6.06 4.28
N TYR A 84 -2.34 -5.40 3.89
CA TYR A 84 -2.19 -4.87 2.54
C TYR A 84 -2.21 -5.99 1.50
N GLU A 85 -1.50 -7.10 1.72
CA GLU A 85 -1.48 -8.23 0.79
C GLU A 85 -2.84 -8.91 0.64
N ILE A 86 -3.60 -9.07 1.73
CA ILE A 86 -4.89 -9.76 1.67
C ILE A 86 -5.97 -8.85 1.08
N PHE A 87 -6.02 -7.58 1.47
CA PHE A 87 -7.17 -6.70 1.18
C PHE A 87 -6.93 -5.68 0.06
N CYS A 88 -5.68 -5.39 -0.33
CA CYS A 88 -5.43 -4.46 -1.43
C CYS A 88 -5.82 -5.10 -2.77
N PRO A 89 -6.69 -4.46 -3.58
CA PRO A 89 -7.11 -5.04 -4.84
C PRO A 89 -5.94 -5.25 -5.82
N PRO A 90 -5.91 -6.35 -6.58
CA PRO A 90 -4.83 -6.67 -7.52
C PRO A 90 -4.55 -5.56 -8.54
N ILE A 91 -5.60 -4.84 -8.98
CA ILE A 91 -5.48 -3.71 -9.91
C ILE A 91 -4.58 -2.62 -9.32
N ILE A 92 -4.72 -2.31 -8.03
CA ILE A 92 -3.95 -1.25 -7.36
C ILE A 92 -2.52 -1.71 -7.03
N LYS A 93 -2.32 -3.02 -6.82
CA LYS A 93 -0.97 -3.59 -6.67
C LYS A 93 -0.20 -3.61 -7.99
N LYS A 94 -0.87 -3.94 -9.09
CA LYS A 94 -0.25 -4.09 -10.42
C LYS A 94 0.01 -2.74 -11.08
N PHE A 95 -0.99 -1.86 -11.12
CA PHE A 95 -0.92 -0.61 -11.88
C PHE A 95 -0.63 0.56 -10.97
N GLU A 96 0.38 1.37 -11.31
CA GLU A 96 0.84 2.49 -10.47
C GLU A 96 -0.13 3.67 -10.51
N SER A 97 -0.77 3.87 -11.65
CA SER A 97 -1.65 5.01 -11.88
C SER A 97 -2.85 4.63 -12.74
N LEU A 98 -3.84 5.52 -12.76
CA LEU A 98 -4.96 5.40 -13.69
C LEU A 98 -4.50 5.42 -15.15
N ALA A 99 -3.45 6.20 -15.47
CA ALA A 99 -2.92 6.29 -16.82
C ALA A 99 -2.32 4.95 -17.27
N ASP A 100 -1.51 4.33 -16.40
CA ASP A 100 -0.91 3.01 -16.61
C ASP A 100 -2.00 1.93 -16.77
N PHE A 101 -3.00 1.94 -15.89
CA PHE A 101 -4.14 1.04 -16.03
C PHE A 101 -4.90 1.25 -17.36
N TYR A 102 -5.11 2.50 -17.77
CA TYR A 102 -5.80 2.84 -19.00
C TYR A 102 -5.03 2.42 -20.25
N GLU A 103 -3.72 2.67 -20.30
CA GLU A 103 -2.85 2.23 -21.39
C GLU A 103 -2.89 0.71 -21.55
N HIS A 104 -2.87 -0.03 -20.44
CA HIS A 104 -3.02 -1.48 -20.46
C HIS A 104 -4.38 -1.93 -21.03
N GLN A 105 -5.48 -1.26 -20.67
CA GLN A 105 -6.81 -1.57 -21.21
C GLN A 105 -6.94 -1.22 -22.70
N LEU A 106 -6.27 -0.16 -23.17
CA LEU A 106 -6.22 0.17 -24.60
C LEU A 106 -5.48 -0.91 -25.40
N ASN A 107 -4.38 -1.44 -24.86
CA ASN A 107 -3.66 -2.55 -25.49
C ASN A 107 -4.51 -3.82 -25.58
N ILE A 108 -5.26 -4.13 -24.52
CA ILE A 108 -6.24 -5.25 -24.53
C ILE A 108 -7.31 -5.01 -25.59
N LYS A 109 -7.87 -3.80 -25.66
CA LYS A 109 -8.88 -3.47 -26.68
C LYS A 109 -8.33 -3.60 -28.10
N LYS A 110 -7.09 -3.19 -28.34
CA LYS A 110 -6.44 -3.35 -29.65
C LYS A 110 -6.35 -4.83 -30.04
N LEU A 111 -5.84 -5.68 -29.15
CA LEU A 111 -5.75 -7.14 -29.38
C LEU A 111 -7.13 -7.78 -29.55
N GLN A 112 -8.13 -7.30 -28.81
CA GLN A 112 -9.51 -7.77 -28.90
C GLN A 112 -10.16 -7.39 -30.23
N LEU A 113 -9.91 -6.20 -30.78
CA LEU A 113 -10.38 -5.82 -32.12
C LEU A 113 -9.75 -6.69 -33.22
N GLU A 114 -8.50 -7.13 -33.03
CA GLU A 114 -7.82 -8.03 -33.96
C GLU A 114 -8.36 -9.47 -33.90
N THR A 115 -8.77 -9.95 -32.72
CA THR A 115 -9.12 -11.37 -32.50
C THR A 115 -10.64 -11.62 -32.47
N TYR A 116 -11.41 -10.72 -31.85
CA TYR A 116 -12.85 -10.86 -31.61
C TYR A 116 -13.56 -9.50 -31.77
N PRO A 117 -13.73 -9.00 -33.02
CA PRO A 117 -14.26 -7.66 -33.29
C PRO A 117 -15.72 -7.45 -32.88
N LYS A 118 -16.45 -8.54 -32.56
CA LYS A 118 -17.85 -8.49 -32.12
C LYS A 118 -18.03 -8.43 -30.60
N ASP A 119 -16.96 -8.54 -29.82
CA ASP A 119 -17.03 -8.51 -28.36
C ASP A 119 -17.27 -7.05 -27.87
N PRO A 120 -18.31 -6.77 -27.06
CA PRO A 120 -18.69 -5.43 -26.61
C PRO A 120 -17.75 -4.81 -25.56
N PHE A 121 -16.45 -5.17 -25.56
CA PHE A 121 -15.51 -4.66 -24.56
C PHE A 121 -15.27 -3.14 -24.67
N GLU A 122 -15.63 -2.41 -23.62
CA GLU A 122 -15.51 -0.96 -23.54
C GLU A 122 -14.29 -0.52 -22.72
N ALA A 123 -13.14 -0.31 -23.38
CA ALA A 123 -11.99 0.37 -22.76
C ALA A 123 -12.08 1.91 -22.85
N ASN A 124 -13.27 2.49 -22.64
CA ASN A 124 -13.39 3.95 -22.58
C ASN A 124 -12.83 4.47 -21.24
N LEU A 125 -12.31 5.69 -21.22
CA LEU A 125 -11.65 6.24 -20.02
C LEU A 125 -12.60 6.28 -18.83
N GLN A 126 -13.87 6.65 -19.02
CA GLN A 126 -14.85 6.77 -17.94
C GLN A 126 -15.06 5.44 -17.22
N HIS A 127 -15.20 4.35 -17.98
CA HIS A 127 -15.36 3.00 -17.46
C HIS A 127 -14.13 2.55 -16.70
N VAL A 128 -12.94 2.74 -17.29
CA VAL A 128 -11.65 2.40 -16.68
C VAL A 128 -11.42 3.20 -15.39
N ALA A 129 -11.68 4.49 -15.41
CA ALA A 129 -11.50 5.37 -14.26
C ALA A 129 -12.48 5.04 -13.13
N LYS A 130 -13.76 4.80 -13.44
CA LYS A 130 -14.75 4.35 -12.48
C LYS A 130 -14.34 3.03 -11.82
N HIS A 131 -13.84 2.07 -12.61
CA HIS A 131 -13.31 0.82 -12.08
C HIS A 131 -12.10 1.04 -11.17
N TYR A 132 -11.12 1.83 -11.60
CA TYR A 132 -9.92 2.09 -10.82
C TYR A 132 -10.21 2.79 -9.49
N ILE A 133 -11.06 3.84 -9.51
CA ILE A 133 -11.42 4.61 -8.31
C ILE A 133 -12.24 3.78 -7.33
N ARG A 134 -13.17 2.96 -7.83
CA ARG A 134 -13.91 2.02 -6.98
C ARG A 134 -12.97 1.08 -6.24
N ASN A 135 -11.95 0.56 -6.91
CA ASN A 135 -10.94 -0.32 -6.30
C ASN A 135 -10.00 0.44 -5.35
N LEU A 136 -9.62 1.68 -5.66
CA LEU A 136 -8.88 2.54 -4.71
C LEU A 136 -9.64 2.73 -3.38
N GLY A 137 -10.98 2.78 -3.47
CA GLY A 137 -11.93 2.98 -2.39
C GLY A 137 -12.32 1.73 -1.60
N GLN A 138 -12.01 0.53 -2.11
CA GLN A 138 -12.57 -0.71 -1.56
C GLN A 138 -11.98 -1.06 -0.19
N TYR A 139 -12.73 -1.79 0.63
CA TYR A 139 -12.29 -2.28 1.95
C TYR A 139 -11.85 -1.17 2.91
N ASN A 140 -12.74 -0.19 3.14
CA ASN A 140 -12.52 0.96 4.03
C ASN A 140 -11.88 0.59 5.38
N ILE A 141 -12.43 -0.42 6.06
CA ILE A 141 -11.98 -0.85 7.38
C ILE A 141 -10.54 -1.37 7.31
N ALA A 142 -10.22 -2.24 6.34
CA ALA A 142 -8.87 -2.77 6.16
C ALA A 142 -7.84 -1.67 5.87
N ARG A 143 -8.21 -0.62 5.12
CA ARG A 143 -7.34 0.55 4.88
C ARG A 143 -7.00 1.29 6.17
N TRP A 144 -8.01 1.53 7.01
CA TRP A 144 -7.80 2.21 8.29
C TRP A 144 -6.97 1.36 9.25
N ILE A 145 -7.23 0.05 9.33
CA ILE A 145 -6.40 -0.87 10.12
C ILE A 145 -4.95 -0.84 9.63
N THR A 146 -4.74 -0.96 8.32
CA THR A 146 -3.39 -0.90 7.71
C THR A 146 -2.69 0.41 8.06
N LEU A 147 -3.39 1.55 7.95
CA LEU A 147 -2.86 2.86 8.28
C LEU A 147 -2.49 2.98 9.77
N ILE A 148 -3.37 2.53 10.66
CA ILE A 148 -3.13 2.56 12.11
C ILE A 148 -1.91 1.70 12.46
N LEU A 149 -1.81 0.49 11.90
CA LEU A 149 -0.68 -0.40 12.12
C LEU A 149 0.64 0.24 11.66
N TYR A 150 0.65 0.92 10.50
CA TYR A 150 1.84 1.69 10.09
C TYR A 150 2.16 2.82 11.05
N ILE A 151 1.17 3.62 11.47
CA ILE A 151 1.40 4.73 12.42
C ILE A 151 1.98 4.20 13.74
N VAL A 152 1.42 3.12 14.28
CA VAL A 152 1.91 2.48 15.52
C VAL A 152 3.33 1.95 15.33
N GLY A 153 3.58 1.24 14.23
CA GLY A 153 4.91 0.71 13.91
C GLY A 153 5.94 1.83 13.80
N PHE A 154 5.73 2.82 12.93
CA PHE A 154 6.66 3.94 12.76
C PHE A 154 6.79 4.80 14.03
N GLY A 155 5.73 4.95 14.82
CA GLY A 155 5.80 5.61 16.13
C GLY A 155 6.76 4.89 17.09
N ALA A 156 6.71 3.55 17.11
CA ALA A 156 7.64 2.75 17.91
C ALA A 156 9.10 2.86 17.40
N LEU A 157 9.30 2.97 16.08
CA LEU A 157 10.62 3.22 15.49
C LEU A 157 11.17 4.60 15.86
N ILE A 158 10.34 5.66 15.80
CA ILE A 158 10.75 7.02 16.17
C ILE A 158 11.14 7.07 17.65
N TYR A 159 10.34 6.44 18.52
CA TYR A 159 10.66 6.34 19.94
C TYR A 159 11.99 5.61 20.17
N LEU A 160 12.23 4.50 19.46
CA LEU A 160 13.48 3.76 19.52
C LEU A 160 14.66 4.65 19.09
N LEU A 161 14.57 5.33 17.94
CA LEU A 161 15.62 6.22 17.44
C LEU A 161 15.91 7.39 18.38
N GLY A 162 14.89 7.98 19.00
CA GLY A 162 15.04 9.07 19.97
C GLY A 162 15.86 8.64 21.20
N HIS A 163 15.51 7.49 21.79
CA HIS A 163 16.26 6.96 22.94
C HIS A 163 17.63 6.41 22.58
N PHE A 164 17.87 5.96 21.35
CA PHE A 164 19.22 5.64 20.89
C PHE A 164 20.10 6.90 20.77
N TYR A 165 19.53 8.04 20.38
CA TYR A 165 20.26 9.31 20.29
C TYR A 165 20.62 9.86 21.68
N ASP A 166 19.76 9.67 22.68
CA ASP A 166 20.04 10.08 24.07
C ASP A 166 21.13 9.23 24.76
N LEU A 167 21.51 8.09 24.17
CA LEU A 167 22.45 7.12 24.73
C LEU A 167 23.89 7.26 24.19
N ILE A 168 24.10 8.07 23.14
CA ILE A 168 25.39 8.36 22.49
C ILE A 168 25.92 9.70 22.99
#